data_AF-A0A9P6FQD8-F1
#
_entry.id   AF-A0A9P6FQD8-F1
#
_cell.length_a   1.000
_cell.length_b   1.000
_cell.length_c   1.000
_cell.angle_alpha   90.00
_cell.angle_beta   90.00
_cell.angle_gamma   90.00
#
_symmetry.space_group_name_H-M   'P 1'
#
loop_
_entity.id
_entity.type
_entity.pdbx_description
1 polymer ?
#
loop_
_entity_poly.entity_id
_entity_poly.type
_entity_poly.pdbx_seq_one_letter_code
_entity_poly.pdbx_strand_id
1 'polypeptide(L)'
;MSNLSLMRKFMINLKAFAPGSGRRLMGRDLEGNLYFEKPDPNDPTLTEANYDDANIAVQWQSWLRNTRPMPPTNDEIQRDEMRKQLTVARAKVLDEAWQDRKAELALEQAQGQQKALAMARAAQESTPKHEQPEASATSEESAEDGQKSAARKQIEEREASRKGGFKPVQQGDTYEPQTWSPVAARRR
;
A
#
# COMPACT_ATOMS: atom_id res chain seq x y z
N MET A 1 -8.01 24.46 21.88
CA MET A 1 -9.44 24.75 21.63
C MET A 1 -10.27 23.57 22.15
N SER A 2 -10.29 23.33 23.47
CA SER A 2 -10.58 21.99 24.01
C SER A 2 -11.55 21.96 25.20
N ASN A 3 -12.52 22.87 25.27
CA ASN A 3 -13.47 22.93 26.39
C ASN A 3 -14.92 22.59 26.02
N LEU A 4 -15.27 22.55 24.72
CA LEU A 4 -16.63 22.20 24.27
C LEU A 4 -16.88 20.68 24.19
N SER A 5 -15.84 19.87 23.99
CA SER A 5 -15.95 18.40 23.92
C SER A 5 -16.28 17.78 25.28
N LEU A 6 -15.70 18.30 26.38
CA LEU A 6 -15.99 17.81 27.74
C LEU A 6 -17.45 18.09 28.17
N MET A 7 -18.00 19.26 27.84
CA MET A 7 -19.38 19.60 28.25
C MET A 7 -20.44 18.83 27.45
N ARG A 8 -20.20 18.49 26.18
CA ARG A 8 -21.06 17.53 25.46
C ARG A 8 -21.03 16.15 26.12
N LYS A 9 -19.84 15.63 26.46
CA LYS A 9 -19.69 14.32 27.14
C LYS A 9 -20.40 14.26 28.50
N PHE A 10 -20.42 15.36 29.27
CA PHE A 10 -21.15 15.41 30.55
C PHE A 10 -22.67 15.53 30.41
N MET A 11 -23.20 16.26 29.43
CA MET A 11 -24.65 16.37 29.21
C MET A 11 -25.28 15.09 28.64
N ILE A 12 -24.49 14.23 27.98
CA ILE A 12 -24.96 12.98 27.37
C ILE A 12 -25.33 11.92 28.43
N ASN A 13 -24.62 11.89 29.57
CA ASN A 13 -24.93 10.95 30.66
C ASN A 13 -26.29 11.24 31.33
N LEU A 14 -26.78 12.48 31.29
CA LEU A 14 -28.07 12.82 31.92
C LEU A 14 -29.27 12.59 30.98
N LYS A 15 -29.06 12.59 29.66
CA LYS A 15 -30.14 12.45 28.66
C LYS A 15 -30.32 11.03 28.12
N ALA A 16 -29.35 10.15 28.34
CA ALA A 16 -29.48 8.71 28.09
C ALA A 16 -30.57 8.05 28.97
N PHE A 17 -30.97 8.71 30.06
CA PHE A 17 -32.00 8.26 30.98
C PHE A 17 -33.29 9.08 30.88
N ALA A 18 -33.63 9.61 29.70
CA ALA A 18 -34.94 10.23 29.48
C ALA A 18 -36.01 9.12 29.35
N PRO A 19 -36.97 8.99 30.29
CA PRO A 19 -38.01 7.98 30.23
C PRO A 19 -38.98 8.32 29.09
N GLY A 20 -38.81 7.69 27.93
CA GLY A 20 -39.69 7.89 26.76
C GLY A 20 -39.04 7.72 25.39
N SER A 21 -37.71 7.60 25.28
CA SER A 21 -37.08 7.49 23.94
C SER A 21 -37.17 6.11 23.28
N GLY A 22 -37.55 5.05 24.02
CA GLY A 22 -37.66 3.68 23.48
C GLY A 22 -36.33 3.06 23.04
N ARG A 23 -35.20 3.75 23.21
CA ARG A 23 -33.87 3.32 22.78
C ARG A 23 -33.22 2.42 23.81
N ARG A 24 -32.62 1.32 23.36
CA ARG A 24 -31.85 0.37 24.18
C ARG A 24 -30.36 0.63 24.01
N LEU A 25 -29.63 0.86 25.10
CA LEU A 25 -28.17 1.00 25.06
C LEU A 25 -27.54 -0.36 24.76
N MET A 26 -26.79 -0.46 23.66
CA MET A 26 -26.14 -1.70 23.21
C MET A 26 -24.67 -1.75 23.59
N GLY A 27 -24.01 -0.60 23.68
CA GLY A 27 -22.64 -0.54 24.16
C GLY A 27 -22.01 0.83 24.07
N ARG A 28 -20.73 0.85 24.43
CA ARG A 28 -19.84 2.01 24.32
C ARG A 28 -18.54 1.57 23.68
N ASP A 29 -17.87 2.47 22.97
CA ASP A 29 -16.51 2.23 22.50
C ASP A 29 -15.45 2.70 23.51
N LEU A 30 -14.18 2.66 23.09
CA LEU A 30 -13.04 3.09 23.90
C LEU A 30 -12.95 4.62 24.04
N GLU A 31 -13.66 5.37 23.22
CA GLU A 31 -13.65 6.83 23.20
C GLU A 31 -14.80 7.46 24.02
N GLY A 32 -15.72 6.60 24.47
CA GLY A 32 -16.90 6.96 25.23
C GLY A 32 -18.12 7.30 24.37
N ASN A 33 -18.11 6.94 23.08
CA ASN A 33 -19.29 7.02 22.22
C ASN A 33 -20.32 5.98 22.67
N LEU A 34 -21.60 6.35 22.61
CA LEU A 34 -22.71 5.49 23.06
C LEU A 34 -23.56 5.07 21.86
N TYR A 35 -23.83 3.76 21.81
CA TYR A 35 -24.55 3.12 20.70
C TYR A 35 -25.86 2.54 21.18
N PHE A 36 -26.94 2.83 20.46
CA PHE A 36 -28.30 2.49 20.83
C PHE A 36 -29.02 1.75 19.70
N GLU A 37 -29.90 0.83 20.08
CA GLU A 37 -30.84 0.18 19.18
C GLU A 37 -32.23 0.78 19.42
N LYS A 38 -32.90 1.22 18.35
CA LYS A 38 -34.28 1.70 18.41
C LYS A 38 -35.17 0.70 17.67
N PRO A 39 -35.94 -0.13 18.38
CA PRO A 39 -36.88 -1.02 17.73
C PRO A 39 -38.06 -0.18 17.21
N ASP A 40 -38.01 0.22 15.93
CA ASP A 40 -39.15 0.85 15.27
C ASP A 40 -40.10 -0.22 14.72
N PRO A 41 -41.43 -0.08 14.90
CA PRO A 41 -42.40 -1.08 14.46
C PRO A 41 -42.50 -1.22 12.94
N ASN A 42 -42.04 -0.21 12.18
CA ASN A 42 -41.97 -0.24 10.71
C ASN A 42 -40.57 -0.62 10.19
N ASP A 43 -39.52 -0.47 11.00
CA ASP A 43 -38.15 -0.85 10.67
C ASP A 43 -37.43 -1.31 11.95
N PRO A 44 -37.39 -2.63 12.22
CA PRO A 44 -36.80 -3.14 13.44
C PRO A 44 -35.26 -3.00 13.49
N THR A 45 -34.63 -2.43 12.45
CA THR A 45 -33.17 -2.38 12.32
C THR A 45 -32.57 -0.98 12.50
N LEU A 46 -33.35 0.01 12.96
CA LEU A 46 -32.83 1.35 13.14
C LEU A 46 -31.83 1.41 14.32
N THR A 47 -30.54 1.48 14.00
CA THR A 47 -29.48 1.71 14.97
C THR A 47 -29.15 3.19 15.01
N GLU A 48 -29.21 3.78 16.22
CA GLU A 48 -28.86 5.18 16.45
C GLU A 48 -27.59 5.24 17.28
N ALA A 49 -26.71 6.20 17.01
CA ALA A 49 -25.59 6.44 17.90
C ALA A 49 -25.29 7.92 18.06
N ASN A 50 -24.79 8.25 19.25
CA ASN A 50 -24.31 9.58 19.57
C ASN A 50 -22.79 9.52 19.54
N TYR A 51 -22.21 9.84 18.38
CA TYR A 51 -20.78 9.76 18.13
C TYR A 51 -20.27 10.99 17.37
N ASP A 52 -18.96 11.12 17.30
CA ASP A 52 -18.28 12.04 16.38
C ASP A 52 -17.95 11.27 15.10
N ASP A 53 -18.49 11.68 13.95
CA ASP A 53 -18.38 10.97 12.65
C ASP A 53 -16.92 10.64 12.26
N ALA A 54 -15.97 11.44 12.73
CA ALA A 54 -14.56 11.27 12.43
C ALA A 54 -13.91 10.08 13.16
N ASN A 55 -14.46 9.64 14.30
CA ASN A 55 -13.74 8.77 15.23
C ASN A 55 -14.59 7.61 15.76
N ILE A 56 -15.12 6.83 14.82
CA ILE A 56 -15.88 5.61 15.14
C ILE A 56 -15.01 4.41 14.79
N ALA A 57 -14.89 3.45 15.72
CA ALA A 57 -14.28 2.17 15.41
C ALA A 57 -15.03 1.47 14.25
N VAL A 58 -14.28 0.88 13.32
CA VAL A 58 -14.84 0.25 12.10
C VAL A 58 -15.90 -0.80 12.44
N GLN A 59 -15.72 -1.54 13.53
CA GLN A 59 -16.66 -2.57 13.97
C GLN A 59 -18.02 -1.97 14.38
N TRP A 60 -18.00 -0.81 15.03
CA TRP A 60 -19.22 -0.07 15.35
C TRP A 60 -19.87 0.49 14.09
N GLN A 61 -19.09 0.96 13.11
CA GLN A 61 -19.64 1.39 11.81
C GLN A 61 -20.35 0.23 11.08
N SER A 62 -19.77 -0.98 11.11
CA SER A 62 -20.40 -2.16 10.51
C SER A 62 -21.72 -2.52 11.17
N TRP A 63 -21.81 -2.41 12.49
CA TRP A 63 -23.04 -2.63 13.24
C TRP A 63 -24.08 -1.53 12.96
N LEU A 64 -23.68 -0.25 12.94
CA LEU A 64 -24.56 0.88 12.60
C LEU A 64 -25.10 0.82 11.17
N ARG A 65 -24.35 0.21 10.25
CA ARG A 65 -24.81 -0.01 8.87
C ARG A 65 -25.61 -1.29 8.70
N ASN A 66 -25.94 -1.98 9.80
CA ASN A 66 -26.64 -3.26 9.82
C ASN A 66 -25.95 -4.36 8.98
N THR A 67 -24.66 -4.20 8.66
CA THR A 67 -23.85 -5.22 7.99
C THR A 67 -23.43 -6.33 8.94
N ARG A 68 -23.47 -6.05 10.24
CA ARG A 68 -23.18 -6.97 11.33
C ARG A 68 -24.40 -7.04 12.25
N PRO A 69 -24.92 -8.25 12.58
CA PRO A 69 -26.12 -8.39 13.41
C PRO A 69 -25.83 -8.10 14.89
N MET A 70 -24.67 -8.54 15.39
CA MET A 70 -24.30 -8.41 16.80
C MET A 70 -23.41 -7.19 17.02
N PRO A 71 -23.62 -6.40 18.10
CA PRO A 71 -22.72 -5.29 18.42
C PRO A 71 -21.31 -5.82 18.70
N PRO A 72 -20.27 -5.02 18.39
CA PRO A 72 -18.91 -5.39 18.70
C PRO A 72 -18.64 -5.41 20.21
N THR A 73 -17.66 -6.21 20.61
CA THR A 73 -17.20 -6.27 22.01
C THR A 73 -16.01 -5.35 22.24
N ASN A 74 -15.83 -4.88 23.48
CA ASN A 74 -14.68 -4.03 23.83
C ASN A 74 -13.35 -4.72 23.54
N ASP A 75 -13.21 -6.00 23.88
CA ASP A 75 -11.98 -6.75 23.64
C ASP A 75 -11.66 -6.89 22.15
N GLU A 76 -12.67 -6.95 21.29
CA GLU A 76 -12.48 -6.99 19.84
C GLU A 76 -11.90 -5.66 19.34
N ILE A 77 -12.45 -4.54 19.81
CA ILE A 77 -11.98 -3.19 19.45
C ILE A 77 -10.55 -2.99 19.94
N GLN A 78 -10.24 -3.39 21.18
CA GLN A 78 -8.88 -3.32 21.74
C GLN A 78 -7.87 -4.14 20.92
N ARG A 79 -8.24 -5.37 20.53
CA ARG A 79 -7.38 -6.20 19.67
C ARG A 79 -7.15 -5.56 18.30
N ASP A 80 -8.16 -4.89 17.75
CA ASP A 80 -8.04 -4.16 16.49
C ASP A 80 -7.08 -2.97 16.60
N GLU A 81 -7.17 -2.20 17.67
CA GLU A 81 -6.24 -1.09 17.95
C GLU A 81 -4.81 -1.57 18.13
N MET A 82 -4.60 -2.63 18.92
CA MET A 82 -3.28 -3.25 19.07
C MET A 82 -2.71 -3.69 17.73
N ARG A 83 -3.55 -4.28 16.87
CA ARG A 83 -3.12 -4.70 15.53
C ARG A 83 -2.73 -3.50 14.66
N LYS A 84 -3.50 -2.42 14.68
CA LYS A 84 -3.17 -1.17 13.96
C LYS A 84 -1.83 -0.61 14.41
N GLN A 85 -1.60 -0.52 15.72
CA GLN A 85 -0.34 -0.03 16.29
C GLN A 85 0.84 -0.89 15.85
N LEU A 86 0.70 -2.23 15.90
CA LEU A 86 1.73 -3.17 15.46
C LEU A 86 2.04 -3.01 13.97
N THR A 87 1.02 -2.86 13.12
CA THR A 87 1.20 -2.64 11.68
C THR A 87 1.95 -1.34 11.40
N VAL A 88 1.60 -0.24 12.09
CA VAL A 88 2.30 1.03 11.96
C VAL A 88 3.76 0.91 12.40
N ALA A 89 4.03 0.22 13.50
CA ALA A 89 5.40 -0.01 13.95
C ALA A 89 6.23 -0.80 12.93
N ARG A 90 5.65 -1.86 12.36
CA ARG A 90 6.31 -2.66 11.30
C ARG A 90 6.54 -1.87 10.03
N ALA A 91 5.57 -1.05 9.61
CA ALA A 91 5.69 -0.19 8.44
C ALA A 91 6.87 0.79 8.60
N LYS A 92 7.01 1.42 9.77
CA LYS A 92 8.14 2.33 10.05
C LYS A 92 9.49 1.66 9.89
N VAL A 93 9.67 0.45 10.44
CA VAL A 93 10.93 -0.31 10.31
C VAL A 93 11.24 -0.62 8.84
N LEU A 94 10.22 -0.98 8.05
CA LEU A 94 10.40 -1.23 6.62
C LEU A 94 10.73 0.04 5.84
N ASP A 95 10.09 1.16 6.18
CA ASP A 95 10.36 2.45 5.57
C ASP A 95 11.80 2.89 5.84
N GLU A 96 12.28 2.74 7.08
CA GLU A 96 13.68 3.03 7.45
C GLU A 96 14.66 2.16 6.63
N ALA A 97 14.46 0.84 6.62
CA ALA A 97 15.30 -0.08 5.85
C ALA A 97 15.28 0.23 4.33
N TRP A 98 14.12 0.67 3.82
CA TRP A 98 13.99 1.08 2.42
C TRP A 98 14.76 2.38 2.13
N GLN A 99 14.74 3.36 3.03
CA GLN A 99 15.53 4.58 2.86
C GLN A 99 17.03 4.30 2.88
N ASP A 100 17.50 3.46 3.80
CA ASP A 100 18.90 3.05 3.86
C ASP A 100 19.33 2.35 2.57
N ARG A 101 18.52 1.39 2.10
CA ARG A 101 18.79 0.69 0.85
C ARG A 101 18.82 1.63 -0.35
N LYS A 102 17.93 2.62 -0.37
CA LYS A 102 17.88 3.64 -1.41
C LYS A 102 19.14 4.51 -1.41
N ALA A 103 19.64 4.88 -0.23
CA ALA A 103 20.87 5.65 -0.07
C ALA A 103 22.10 4.86 -0.56
N GLU A 104 22.20 3.57 -0.19
CA GLU A 104 23.27 2.68 -0.68
C GLU A 104 23.28 2.57 -2.20
N LEU A 105 22.11 2.34 -2.81
CA LEU A 105 22.01 2.25 -4.27
C LEU A 105 22.37 3.56 -4.96
N ALA A 106 22.01 4.71 -4.38
CA ALA A 106 22.40 6.00 -4.91
C ALA A 106 23.93 6.20 -4.89
N LEU A 107 24.60 5.77 -3.81
CA LEU A 107 26.06 5.80 -3.72
C LEU A 107 26.72 4.84 -4.73
N GLU A 108 26.21 3.61 -4.86
CA GLU A 108 26.71 2.63 -5.84
C GLU A 108 26.59 3.17 -7.28
N GLN A 109 25.45 3.78 -7.61
CA GLN A 109 25.22 4.41 -8.91
C GLN A 109 26.18 5.58 -9.16
N ALA A 110 26.38 6.46 -8.18
CA ALA A 110 27.31 7.57 -8.29
C ALA A 110 28.75 7.09 -8.51
N GLN A 111 29.19 6.07 -7.77
CA GLN A 111 30.50 5.46 -7.95
C GLN A 111 30.64 4.79 -9.32
N GLY A 112 29.62 4.07 -9.79
CA GLY A 112 29.57 3.46 -11.11
C GLY A 112 29.70 4.51 -12.24
N GLN A 113 28.97 5.61 -12.12
CA GLN A 113 29.05 6.74 -13.06
C GLN A 113 30.44 7.37 -13.08
N GLN A 114 31.05 7.61 -11.90
CA GLN A 114 32.41 8.15 -11.81
C GLN A 114 33.43 7.22 -12.47
N LYS A 115 33.35 5.91 -12.23
CA LYS A 115 34.23 4.91 -12.87
C LYS A 115 34.06 4.89 -14.38
N ALA A 116 32.83 4.94 -14.88
CA ALA A 116 32.56 4.98 -16.32
C ALA A 116 33.14 6.24 -16.98
N LEU A 117 32.98 7.41 -16.34
CA LEU A 117 33.57 8.67 -16.81
C LEU A 117 35.10 8.63 -16.83
N ALA A 118 35.73 8.05 -15.79
CA ALA A 118 37.18 7.90 -15.72
C ALA A 118 37.71 6.98 -16.84
N MET A 119 37.03 5.86 -17.11
CA MET A 119 37.38 4.97 -18.22
C MET A 119 37.23 5.66 -19.58
N ALA A 120 36.16 6.42 -19.79
CA ALA A 120 35.95 7.17 -21.02
C ALA A 120 37.05 8.22 -21.26
N ARG A 121 37.48 8.92 -20.20
CA ARG A 121 38.59 9.89 -20.27
C ARG A 121 39.93 9.22 -20.57
N ALA A 122 40.25 8.12 -19.90
CA ALA A 122 41.48 7.37 -20.16
C ALA A 122 41.55 6.85 -21.61
N ALA A 123 40.44 6.42 -22.19
CA ALA A 123 40.38 5.98 -23.59
C ALA A 123 40.63 7.11 -24.59
N GLN A 124 40.22 8.35 -24.30
CA GLN A 124 40.49 9.51 -25.14
C GLN A 124 41.98 9.94 -25.11
N GLU A 125 42.64 9.78 -23.96
CA GLU A 125 44.03 10.21 -23.76
C GLU A 125 45.06 9.25 -24.40
N SER A 126 44.64 8.02 -24.73
CA SER A 126 45.45 7.02 -25.45
C SER A 126 45.38 7.09 -26.98
N THR A 127 44.87 8.18 -27.57
CA THR A 127 44.93 8.37 -29.04
C THR A 127 46.26 9.02 -29.45
N PRO A 128 47.15 8.32 -30.20
CA PRO A 128 48.37 8.93 -30.71
C PRO A 128 48.01 9.94 -31.81
N LYS A 129 48.53 11.16 -31.63
CA LYS A 129 48.53 12.26 -32.60
C LYS A 129 49.29 11.81 -33.85
N HIS A 130 48.60 11.32 -34.88
CA HIS A 130 49.17 11.13 -36.21
C HIS A 130 48.61 12.20 -37.15
N GLU A 131 49.52 12.98 -37.72
CA GLU A 131 49.26 14.06 -38.66
C GLU A 131 48.69 13.55 -39.99
N GLN A 132 47.80 14.36 -40.56
CA GLN A 132 47.16 14.21 -41.87
C GLN A 132 48.17 14.40 -43.03
N PRO A 133 47.93 13.92 -44.27
CA PRO A 133 46.99 14.64 -45.14
C PRO A 133 46.12 13.81 -46.13
N GLU A 134 45.01 14.48 -46.52
CA GLU A 134 44.20 14.45 -47.74
C GLU A 134 43.82 13.18 -48.56
N ALA A 135 42.50 13.09 -48.77
CA ALA A 135 41.76 12.81 -50.00
C ALA A 135 41.84 11.43 -50.68
N SER A 136 40.78 10.62 -50.48
CA SER A 136 40.01 10.04 -51.58
C SER A 136 38.67 9.50 -51.10
N ALA A 137 37.62 9.83 -51.85
CA ALA A 137 36.28 9.28 -51.70
C ALA A 137 36.26 7.80 -52.08
N THR A 138 35.50 6.98 -51.35
CA THR A 138 34.63 5.91 -51.88
C THR A 138 33.83 5.33 -50.70
N SER A 139 32.52 5.24 -50.94
CA SER A 139 31.45 4.55 -50.22
C SER A 139 31.83 3.26 -49.49
N GLU A 140 31.30 3.05 -48.29
CA GLU A 140 30.57 1.82 -47.93
C GLU A 140 29.80 1.97 -46.60
N GLU A 141 28.56 1.52 -46.68
CA GLU A 141 27.51 1.48 -45.66
C GLU A 141 27.64 0.20 -44.83
N SER A 142 27.14 0.23 -43.58
CA SER A 142 26.91 -0.90 -42.67
C SER A 142 28.06 -1.39 -41.78
N ALA A 143 28.16 -0.85 -40.55
CA ALA A 143 28.81 -1.55 -39.43
C ALA A 143 28.32 -1.16 -38.02
N GLU A 144 27.15 -0.53 -37.83
CA GLU A 144 26.70 -0.08 -36.49
C GLU A 144 25.76 -1.03 -35.73
N ASP A 145 25.29 -2.13 -36.33
CA ASP A 145 24.21 -2.94 -35.73
C ASP A 145 24.71 -4.08 -34.81
N GLY A 146 26.02 -4.33 -34.74
CA GLY A 146 26.59 -5.43 -33.96
C GLY A 146 26.63 -5.18 -32.45
N GLN A 147 26.96 -3.96 -32.02
CA GLN A 147 27.32 -3.69 -30.61
C GLN A 147 26.10 -3.43 -29.69
N LYS A 148 24.98 -2.92 -30.23
CA LYS A 148 23.73 -2.74 -29.48
C LYS A 148 23.06 -4.09 -29.13
N SER A 149 23.28 -5.12 -29.94
CA SER A 149 22.70 -6.45 -29.73
C SER A 149 23.31 -7.21 -28.54
N ALA A 150 24.61 -7.03 -28.29
CA ALA A 150 25.33 -7.70 -27.21
C ALA A 150 25.01 -7.08 -25.83
N ALA A 151 24.94 -5.75 -25.75
CA ALA A 151 24.55 -5.05 -24.53
C ALA A 151 23.10 -5.36 -24.12
N ARG A 152 22.19 -5.50 -25.10
CA ARG A 152 20.79 -5.87 -24.85
C ARG A 152 20.66 -7.31 -24.34
N LYS A 153 21.44 -8.25 -24.88
CA LYS A 153 21.48 -9.65 -24.42
C LYS A 153 21.99 -9.79 -22.99
N GLN A 154 23.03 -9.03 -22.60
CA GLN A 154 23.55 -9.09 -21.22
C GLN A 154 22.59 -8.49 -20.18
N ILE A 155 21.82 -7.47 -20.53
CA ILE A 155 20.77 -6.91 -19.66
C ILE A 155 19.63 -7.91 -19.49
N GLU A 156 19.21 -8.57 -20.58
CA GLU A 156 18.16 -9.58 -20.57
C GLU A 156 18.56 -10.84 -19.77
N GLU A 157 19.81 -11.27 -19.87
CA GLU A 157 20.36 -12.38 -19.08
C GLU A 157 20.49 -12.04 -17.58
N ARG A 158 20.81 -10.79 -17.26
CA ARG A 158 20.88 -10.28 -15.87
C ARG A 158 19.50 -10.07 -15.26
N GLU A 159 18.49 -9.74 -16.05
CA GLU A 159 17.08 -9.71 -15.62
C GLU A 159 16.49 -11.11 -15.48
N ALA A 160 16.86 -12.05 -16.36
CA ALA A 160 16.45 -13.45 -16.28
C ALA A 160 17.01 -14.15 -15.03
N SER A 161 18.25 -13.85 -14.64
CA SER A 161 18.86 -14.38 -13.41
C SER A 161 18.27 -13.77 -12.13
N ARG A 162 17.82 -12.50 -12.14
CA ARG A 162 17.07 -11.90 -11.01
C ARG A 162 15.67 -12.49 -10.84
N LYS A 163 15.05 -12.99 -11.91
CA LYS A 163 13.75 -13.67 -11.89
C LYS A 163 13.80 -15.12 -11.40
N GLY A 164 14.99 -15.72 -11.25
CA GLY A 164 15.17 -17.12 -10.84
C GLY A 164 15.04 -17.41 -9.33
N GLY A 165 14.70 -16.41 -8.51
CA GLY A 165 14.77 -16.49 -7.05
C GLY A 165 13.48 -16.91 -6.32
N PHE A 166 12.40 -17.28 -7.01
CA PHE A 166 11.20 -17.79 -6.35
C PHE A 166 10.98 -19.25 -6.72
N LYS A 167 11.43 -20.16 -5.84
CA LYS A 167 11.05 -21.58 -5.91
C LYS A 167 9.78 -21.75 -5.09
N PRO A 168 8.58 -21.83 -5.69
CA PRO A 168 7.41 -22.24 -4.94
C PRO A 168 7.65 -23.65 -4.41
N VAL A 169 7.36 -23.86 -3.13
CA VAL A 169 7.32 -25.18 -2.50
C VAL A 169 6.37 -26.04 -3.32
N GLN A 170 6.91 -27.03 -4.03
CA GLN A 170 6.12 -27.99 -4.79
C GLN A 170 5.42 -28.93 -3.83
N GLN A 171 4.10 -28.83 -3.76
CA GLN A 171 3.21 -29.93 -3.38
C GLN A 171 1.82 -29.67 -3.97
N GLY A 172 1.48 -30.42 -5.05
CA GLY A 172 0.14 -30.49 -5.64
C GLY A 172 0.04 -29.86 -7.03
N ASP A 173 0.11 -30.71 -8.05
CA ASP A 173 -0.01 -30.36 -9.46
C ASP A 173 -1.36 -29.70 -9.83
N THR A 174 -1.31 -28.79 -10.81
CA THR A 174 -2.45 -28.19 -11.55
C THR A 174 -3.09 -26.92 -10.96
N TYR A 175 -2.32 -25.82 -10.90
CA TYR A 175 -2.92 -24.48 -10.87
C TYR A 175 -3.00 -23.92 -12.30
N GLU A 176 -4.15 -24.09 -12.95
CA GLU A 176 -4.50 -23.35 -14.16
C GLU A 176 -5.21 -22.05 -13.75
N PRO A 177 -4.65 -20.86 -14.04
CA PRO A 177 -5.34 -19.61 -13.74
C PRO A 177 -6.56 -19.50 -14.66
N GLN A 178 -7.76 -19.69 -14.09
CA GLN A 178 -9.00 -19.39 -14.81
C GLN A 178 -9.00 -17.93 -15.25
N THR A 179 -9.18 -17.69 -16.55
CA THR A 179 -9.37 -16.34 -17.09
C THR A 179 -10.70 -15.79 -16.58
N TRP A 180 -10.62 -14.71 -15.80
CA TRP A 180 -11.80 -14.00 -15.32
C TRP A 180 -12.59 -13.47 -16.53
N SER A 181 -13.73 -14.09 -16.84
CA SER A 181 -14.65 -13.65 -17.88
C SER A 181 -15.99 -13.27 -17.25
N PRO A 182 -16.36 -11.98 -17.18
CA PRO A 182 -17.63 -11.59 -16.59
C PRO A 182 -18.79 -12.06 -17.48
N VAL A 183 -19.65 -12.93 -16.93
CA VAL A 183 -20.86 -13.37 -17.62
C VAL A 183 -21.88 -12.23 -17.58
N ALA A 184 -22.22 -11.68 -18.74
CA ALA A 184 -23.29 -10.69 -18.86
C ALA A 184 -24.64 -11.33 -18.47
N ALA A 185 -25.24 -10.84 -17.39
CA ALA A 185 -26.55 -11.28 -16.93
C ALA A 185 -27.62 -10.95 -18.00
N ARG A 186 -28.24 -11.98 -18.58
CA ARG A 186 -29.44 -11.79 -19.41
C ARG A 186 -30.59 -11.34 -18.50
N ARG A 187 -31.01 -10.08 -18.64
CA ARG A 187 -32.28 -9.61 -18.07
C ARG A 187 -33.42 -10.38 -18.74
N ARG A 188 -34.33 -10.92 -17.93
CA ARG A 188 -35.68 -11.34 -18.36
C ARG A 188 -36.66 -10.25 -17.97
#